data_AF-D3E2R3-F1
#
_entry.id   AF-D3E2R3-F1
#
_cell.length_a   1.000
_cell.length_b   1.000
_cell.length_c   1.000
_cell.angle_alpha   90.00
_cell.angle_beta   90.00
_cell.angle_gamma   90.00
#
_symmetry.space_group_name_H-M   'P 1'
#
loop_
_entity.id
_entity.type
_entity.pdbx_description
1 polymer ?
#
loop_
_entity_poly.entity_id
_entity_poly.type
_entity_poly.pdbx_seq_one_letter_code
_entity_poly.pdbx_strand_id
1 'polypeptide(L)'
;MLSEEELRRLIESLTIREIIEPALDNWTRYESTGKTVIDLKSGRVYGISLKSNELLELDHDNNHIELYKIESHEDLFDEEDLLSEDEYNRFQEFKDRKELEDEDFDDYDPELLSEFCMMESIDEKERIISILIEDYQEYHFNNYQDFEHSIILNYYDEDDYTY
;
A
#
# COMPACT_ATOMS: atom_id res chain seq x y z
N MET A 1 23.86 -4.01 13.94
CA MET A 1 22.50 -3.94 14.48
C MET A 1 22.35 -2.64 15.21
N LEU A 2 21.29 -1.89 14.89
CA LEU A 2 20.86 -0.71 15.67
C LEU A 2 20.33 -1.17 17.03
N SER A 3 20.32 -0.28 18.02
CA SER A 3 19.60 -0.52 19.28
C SER A 3 18.09 -0.30 19.12
N GLU A 4 17.28 -0.90 20.01
CA GLU A 4 15.82 -0.81 19.91
C GLU A 4 15.35 0.65 19.98
N GLU A 5 15.99 1.47 20.81
CA GLU A 5 15.69 2.91 20.90
C GLU A 5 16.04 3.66 19.60
N GLU A 6 17.13 3.31 18.92
CA GLU A 6 17.49 3.91 17.64
C GLU A 6 16.50 3.51 16.54
N LEU A 7 16.04 2.26 16.55
CA LEU A 7 15.03 1.75 15.63
C LEU A 7 13.70 2.46 15.81
N ARG A 8 13.23 2.57 17.07
CA ARG A 8 11.99 3.27 17.43
C ARG A 8 12.03 4.72 16.96
N ARG A 9 13.11 5.46 17.25
CA ARG A 9 13.24 6.86 16.82
C ARG A 9 13.19 7.03 15.31
N LEU A 10 13.76 6.07 14.58
CA LEU A 10 13.77 6.08 13.13
C LEU A 10 12.36 5.83 12.58
N ILE A 11 11.61 4.88 13.14
CA ILE A 11 10.20 4.62 12.79
C ILE A 11 9.29 5.81 13.18
N GLU A 12 9.43 6.34 14.40
CA GLU A 12 8.67 7.50 14.91
C GLU A 12 8.90 8.78 14.09
N SER A 13 10.02 8.87 13.37
CA SER A 13 10.33 10.02 12.53
C SER A 13 9.57 10.01 11.19
N LEU A 14 9.00 8.87 10.81
CA LEU A 14 8.30 8.70 9.55
C LEU A 14 6.83 9.10 9.69
N THR A 15 6.32 9.80 8.69
CA THR A 15 4.88 9.99 8.54
C THR A 15 4.22 8.75 7.95
N ILE A 16 2.93 8.55 8.25
CA ILE A 16 2.17 7.41 7.70
C ILE A 16 2.14 7.46 6.16
N ARG A 17 2.09 8.67 5.56
CA ARG A 17 2.22 8.83 4.12
C ARG A 17 3.56 8.31 3.59
N GLU A 18 4.67 8.63 4.26
CA GLU A 18 5.99 8.11 3.87
C GLU A 18 6.11 6.58 4.00
N ILE A 19 5.25 5.97 4.81
CA ILE A 19 5.14 4.51 4.94
C ILE A 19 4.26 3.91 3.83
N ILE A 20 3.15 4.56 3.45
CA ILE A 20 2.15 4.01 2.53
C ILE A 20 2.45 4.34 1.07
N GLU A 21 2.76 5.59 0.76
CA GLU A 21 2.90 6.09 -0.62
C GLU A 21 3.95 5.30 -1.42
N PRO A 22 5.13 4.92 -0.88
CA PRO A 22 6.09 4.14 -1.65
C PRO A 22 5.58 2.74 -2.01
N ALA A 23 4.81 2.08 -1.13
CA ALA A 23 4.22 0.78 -1.41
C ALA A 23 3.17 0.92 -2.52
N LEU A 24 2.29 1.94 -2.42
CA LEU A 24 1.26 2.20 -3.42
C LEU A 24 1.86 2.49 -4.81
N ASP A 25 2.91 3.33 -4.87
CA ASP A 25 3.60 3.67 -6.12
C ASP A 25 4.27 2.46 -6.80
N ASN A 26 4.50 1.38 -6.05
CA ASN A 26 5.14 0.15 -6.53
C ASN A 26 4.18 -1.05 -6.58
N TRP A 27 2.91 -0.83 -6.29
CA TRP A 27 1.86 -1.83 -6.35
C TRP A 27 1.11 -1.75 -7.67
N THR A 28 0.64 -2.89 -8.15
CA THR A 28 -0.24 -2.96 -9.32
C THR A 28 -1.18 -4.14 -9.11
N ARG A 29 -2.49 -3.85 -9.14
CA ARG A 29 -3.54 -4.84 -8.87
C ARG A 29 -3.34 -6.09 -9.73
N TYR A 30 -3.35 -7.24 -9.09
CA TYR A 30 -3.11 -8.59 -9.62
C TYR A 30 -1.76 -8.82 -10.33
N GLU A 31 -0.88 -7.83 -10.42
CA GLU A 31 0.42 -7.96 -11.09
C GLU A 31 1.60 -7.94 -10.12
N SER A 32 1.61 -7.01 -9.17
CA SER A 32 2.75 -6.84 -8.27
C SER A 32 2.34 -6.36 -6.88
N THR A 33 2.93 -7.01 -5.87
CA THR A 33 2.90 -6.58 -4.47
C THR A 33 3.82 -5.37 -4.32
N GLY A 34 3.32 -4.31 -3.69
CA GLY A 34 4.09 -3.13 -3.36
C GLY A 34 4.55 -3.18 -1.91
N LYS A 35 5.81 -2.87 -1.66
CA LYS A 35 6.40 -2.85 -0.31
C LYS A 35 7.07 -1.53 -0.04
N THR A 36 7.00 -1.05 1.20
CA THR A 36 7.82 0.06 1.69
C THR A 36 8.90 -0.48 2.61
N VAL A 37 10.14 -0.10 2.33
CA VAL A 37 11.33 -0.55 3.06
C VAL A 37 12.16 0.64 3.48
N ILE A 38 12.77 0.56 4.67
CA ILE A 38 13.78 1.51 5.14
C ILE A 38 15.17 0.89 5.13
N ASP A 39 16.13 1.58 4.49
CA ASP A 39 17.55 1.28 4.62
C ASP A 39 18.07 1.89 5.93
N LEU A 40 18.53 1.03 6.83
CA LEU A 40 18.99 1.38 8.17
C LEU A 40 20.34 2.11 8.20
N LYS A 41 21.14 2.01 7.14
CA LYS A 41 22.44 2.71 7.03
C LYS A 41 22.27 4.17 6.65
N SER A 42 21.30 4.44 5.79
CA SER A 42 21.04 5.75 5.20
C SER A 42 19.80 6.44 5.80
N GLY A 43 18.94 5.69 6.48
CA GLY A 43 17.65 6.15 6.99
C GLY A 43 16.65 6.46 5.88
N ARG A 44 16.88 5.97 4.66
CA ARG A 44 16.04 6.29 3.50
C ARG A 44 14.93 5.27 3.35
N VAL A 45 13.70 5.77 3.20
CA VAL A 45 12.53 4.98 2.84
C VAL A 45 12.40 4.93 1.32
N TYR A 46 12.09 3.77 0.78
CA TYR A 46 11.77 3.60 -0.64
C TYR A 46 10.83 2.41 -0.86
N GLY A 47 10.17 2.42 -2.01
CA GLY A 47 9.24 1.38 -2.43
C GLY A 47 9.92 0.30 -3.25
N ILE A 48 9.37 -0.92 -3.19
CA ILE A 48 9.80 -2.05 -4.00
C ILE A 48 8.59 -2.76 -4.60
N SER A 49 8.63 -3.03 -5.89
CA SER A 49 7.63 -3.81 -6.61
C SER A 49 8.08 -5.26 -6.73
N LEU A 50 7.20 -6.19 -6.36
CA LEU A 50 7.42 -7.63 -6.41
C LEU A 50 6.37 -8.29 -7.27
N LYS A 51 6.78 -8.96 -8.34
CA LYS A 51 5.85 -9.79 -9.11
C LYS A 51 5.47 -11.03 -8.31
N SER A 52 4.30 -11.63 -8.59
CA SER A 52 3.75 -12.79 -7.85
C SER A 52 4.67 -14.02 -7.74
N ASN A 53 5.76 -14.07 -8.51
CA ASN A 53 6.73 -15.16 -8.53
C ASN A 53 8.12 -14.74 -8.01
N GLU A 54 8.29 -13.48 -7.62
CA GLU A 54 9.53 -12.92 -7.09
C GLU A 54 9.46 -12.93 -5.57
N LEU A 55 10.28 -13.78 -4.96
CA LEU A 55 10.58 -13.68 -3.54
C LEU A 55 11.76 -12.72 -3.39
N LEU A 56 11.53 -11.58 -2.74
CA LEU A 56 12.64 -10.79 -2.22
C LEU A 56 13.10 -11.44 -0.92
N GLU A 57 14.31 -12.00 -0.93
CA GLU A 57 15.03 -12.39 0.28
C GLU A 57 15.54 -11.12 1.02
N LEU A 58 14.61 -10.25 1.43
CA LEU A 58 14.93 -9.16 2.36
C LEU A 58 15.02 -9.67 3.80
N ASP A 59 14.42 -10.83 4.08
CA ASP A 59 14.40 -11.53 5.37
C ASP A 59 15.79 -11.99 5.86
N HIS A 60 16.86 -11.71 5.11
CA HIS A 60 18.24 -12.05 5.44
C HIS A 60 19.19 -10.83 5.40
N ASP A 61 18.70 -9.63 5.13
CA ASP A 61 19.53 -8.41 5.10
C ASP A 61 19.24 -7.52 6.31
N ASN A 62 20.12 -7.64 7.31
CA ASN A 62 20.21 -6.81 8.52
C ASN A 62 20.27 -5.28 8.29
N ASN A 63 20.28 -4.82 7.03
CA ASN A 63 20.31 -3.42 6.66
C ASN A 63 18.94 -2.86 6.24
N HIS A 64 17.92 -3.70 6.09
CA HIS A 64 16.61 -3.28 5.59
C HIS A 64 15.48 -3.76 6.51
N ILE A 65 14.44 -2.96 6.64
CA ILE A 65 13.22 -3.33 7.36
C ILE A 65 12.01 -3.03 6.48
N GLU A 66 11.12 -4.00 6.35
CA GLU A 66 9.79 -3.81 5.75
C GLU A 66 8.89 -3.06 6.72
N LEU A 67 8.33 -1.93 6.27
CA LEU A 67 7.45 -1.08 7.06
C LEU A 67 5.97 -1.30 6.71
N TYR A 68 5.68 -1.57 5.44
CA TYR A 68 4.32 -1.73 4.95
C TYR A 68 4.31 -2.54 3.66
N LYS A 69 3.19 -3.20 3.40
CA LYS A 69 3.01 -4.10 2.26
C LYS A 69 1.56 -4.02 1.79
N ILE A 70 1.40 -3.95 0.48
CA ILE A 70 0.12 -4.09 -0.22
C ILE A 70 0.23 -5.32 -1.10
N GLU A 71 -0.60 -6.33 -0.87
CA GLU A 71 -0.53 -7.57 -1.64
C GLU A 71 -1.10 -7.39 -3.04
N SER A 72 -0.50 -8.06 -4.03
CA SER A 72 -0.98 -8.00 -5.42
C SER A 72 -2.46 -8.35 -5.59
N HIS A 73 -2.99 -9.26 -4.77
CA HIS A 73 -4.37 -9.73 -4.85
C HIS A 73 -5.31 -8.99 -3.88
N GLU A 74 -4.82 -7.94 -3.23
CA GLU A 74 -5.60 -7.12 -2.33
C GLU A 74 -6.48 -6.16 -3.12
N ASP A 75 -7.77 -6.13 -2.76
CA ASP A 75 -8.67 -5.10 -3.22
C ASP A 75 -8.66 -4.01 -2.15
N LEU A 76 -8.00 -2.90 -2.47
CA LEU A 76 -7.69 -1.85 -1.48
C LEU A 76 -8.93 -1.15 -0.93
N PHE A 77 -9.95 -0.97 -1.76
CA PHE A 77 -11.17 -0.25 -1.45
C PHE A 77 -12.23 -0.57 -2.51
N ASP A 78 -13.50 -0.36 -2.18
CA ASP A 78 -14.57 -0.36 -3.16
C ASP A 78 -14.68 1.02 -3.83
N GLU A 79 -15.22 1.06 -5.05
CA GLU A 79 -15.44 2.32 -5.79
C GLU A 79 -16.29 3.34 -5.00
N GLU A 80 -17.18 2.82 -4.14
CA GLU A 80 -18.05 3.59 -3.24
C GLU A 80 -17.28 4.27 -2.10
N ASP A 81 -16.10 3.75 -1.72
CA ASP A 81 -15.24 4.37 -0.70
C ASP A 81 -14.46 5.55 -1.31
N LEU A 82 -14.08 5.44 -2.58
CA LEU A 82 -13.30 6.46 -3.28
C LEU A 82 -14.16 7.60 -3.84
N LEU A 83 -15.38 7.30 -4.26
CA LEU A 83 -16.29 8.25 -4.89
C LEU A 83 -17.38 8.70 -3.90
N SER A 84 -17.69 10.00 -3.91
CA SER A 84 -18.91 10.46 -3.25
C SER A 84 -20.15 9.87 -3.94
N GLU A 85 -21.28 9.81 -3.23
CA GLU A 85 -22.54 9.27 -3.78
C GLU A 85 -22.90 9.86 -5.16
N ASP A 86 -22.73 11.18 -5.34
CA ASP A 86 -22.98 11.85 -6.61
C ASP A 86 -21.96 11.47 -7.70
N GLU A 87 -20.69 11.27 -7.36
CA GLU A 87 -19.64 10.84 -8.29
C GLU A 87 -19.83 9.37 -8.68
N TYR A 88 -20.18 8.50 -7.72
CA TYR A 88 -20.46 7.10 -7.97
C TYR A 88 -21.65 6.91 -8.91
N ASN A 89 -22.73 7.67 -8.70
CA ASN A 89 -23.87 7.65 -9.64
C ASN A 89 -23.44 8.06 -11.06
N ARG A 90 -22.59 9.09 -11.20
CA ARG A 90 -22.03 9.49 -12.51
C ARG A 90 -21.08 8.44 -13.08
N PHE A 91 -20.37 7.71 -12.24
CA PHE A 91 -19.52 6.60 -12.65
C PHE A 91 -20.37 5.45 -13.21
N GLN A 92 -21.46 5.07 -12.56
CA GLN A 92 -22.39 4.07 -13.09
C GLN A 92 -22.97 4.51 -14.45
N GLU A 93 -23.40 5.78 -14.60
CA GLU A 93 -23.84 6.33 -15.90
C GLU A 93 -22.73 6.34 -16.95
N PHE A 94 -21.47 6.47 -16.54
CA PHE A 94 -20.32 6.36 -17.44
C PHE A 94 -20.11 4.91 -17.91
N LYS A 95 -20.20 3.93 -17.01
CA LYS A 95 -20.13 2.50 -17.35
C LYS A 95 -21.25 2.07 -18.28
N ASP A 96 -22.50 2.45 -17.98
CA ASP A 96 -23.66 2.18 -18.83
C ASP A 96 -23.46 2.70 -20.27
N ARG A 97 -22.83 3.87 -20.43
CA ARG A 97 -22.52 4.42 -21.77
C ARG A 97 -21.42 3.63 -22.47
N LYS A 98 -20.37 3.23 -21.76
CA LYS A 98 -19.26 2.44 -22.32
C LYS A 98 -19.74 1.07 -22.78
N GLU A 99 -20.59 0.41 -22.00
CA GLU A 99 -21.20 -0.89 -22.38
C GLU A 99 -22.04 -0.78 -23.67
N LEU A 100 -22.72 0.34 -23.89
CA LEU A 100 -23.47 0.56 -25.13
C LEU A 100 -22.58 0.86 -26.34
N GLU A 101 -21.35 1.32 -26.12
CA GLU A 101 -20.39 1.70 -27.17
C GLU A 101 -19.45 0.55 -27.55
N ASP A 102 -19.23 -0.41 -26.65
CA ASP A 102 -18.31 -1.54 -26.82
C ASP A 102 -19.00 -2.89 -26.55
N GLU A 103 -19.10 -3.73 -27.58
CA GLU A 103 -19.69 -5.08 -27.48
C GLU A 103 -18.83 -6.05 -26.63
N ASP A 104 -17.55 -5.74 -26.44
CA ASP A 104 -16.60 -6.51 -25.61
C ASP A 104 -16.32 -5.81 -24.25
N PHE A 105 -17.21 -4.91 -23.81
CA PHE A 105 -17.08 -4.20 -22.54
C PHE A 105 -16.88 -5.14 -21.35
N ASP A 106 -15.82 -4.89 -20.58
CA ASP A 106 -15.51 -5.58 -19.34
C ASP A 106 -15.74 -4.63 -18.16
N ASP A 107 -16.82 -4.84 -17.41
CA ASP A 107 -17.16 -4.04 -16.21
C ASP A 107 -16.10 -4.18 -15.09
N TYR A 108 -15.20 -5.16 -15.21
CA TYR A 108 -14.08 -5.37 -14.29
C TYR A 108 -12.75 -4.81 -14.79
N ASP A 109 -12.74 -4.10 -15.92
CA ASP A 109 -11.53 -3.46 -16.42
C ASP A 109 -11.00 -2.46 -15.36
N PRO A 110 -9.79 -2.71 -14.79
CA PRO A 110 -9.25 -1.88 -13.73
C PRO A 110 -8.97 -0.43 -14.16
N GLU A 111 -8.90 -0.15 -15.47
CA GLU A 111 -8.67 1.21 -15.98
C GLU A 111 -9.94 2.08 -16.00
N LEU A 112 -11.15 1.50 -15.87
CA LEU A 112 -12.41 2.24 -15.98
C LEU A 112 -12.55 3.35 -14.93
N LEU A 113 -12.22 3.04 -13.68
CA LEU A 113 -12.29 4.01 -12.59
C LEU A 113 -11.29 5.15 -12.81
N SER A 114 -10.07 4.82 -13.26
CA SER A 114 -9.03 5.81 -13.53
C SER A 114 -9.38 6.70 -14.72
N GLU A 115 -10.01 6.15 -15.78
CA GLU A 115 -10.52 6.94 -16.91
C GLU A 115 -11.60 7.93 -16.45
N PHE A 116 -12.56 7.45 -15.64
CA PHE A 116 -13.60 8.30 -15.07
C PHE A 116 -13.01 9.42 -14.20
N CYS A 117 -12.08 9.08 -13.30
CA CYS A 117 -11.42 10.06 -12.45
C CYS A 117 -10.68 11.13 -13.27
N MET A 118 -9.97 10.73 -14.33
CA MET A 118 -9.31 11.66 -15.24
C MET A 118 -10.31 12.61 -15.93
N MET A 119 -11.44 12.07 -16.40
CA MET A 119 -12.49 12.85 -17.06
C MET A 119 -13.13 13.87 -16.11
N GLU A 120 -13.41 13.47 -14.88
CA GLU A 120 -14.06 14.31 -13.86
C GLU A 120 -13.06 15.18 -13.07
N SER A 121 -11.75 15.10 -13.39
CA SER A 121 -10.68 15.79 -12.66
C SER A 121 -10.62 15.44 -11.16
N ILE A 122 -10.88 14.17 -10.85
CA ILE A 122 -10.74 13.58 -9.52
C ILE A 122 -9.29 13.17 -9.33
N ASP A 123 -8.68 13.59 -8.22
CA ASP A 123 -7.35 13.14 -7.83
C ASP A 123 -7.44 11.76 -7.18
N GLU A 124 -7.53 10.74 -8.02
CA GLU A 124 -7.66 9.33 -7.63
C GLU A 124 -6.54 8.93 -6.65
N LYS A 125 -5.28 9.20 -7.00
CA LYS A 125 -4.12 8.83 -6.18
C LYS A 125 -4.22 9.42 -4.77
N GLU A 126 -4.54 10.71 -4.64
CA GLU A 126 -4.66 11.35 -3.33
C GLU A 126 -5.83 10.78 -2.50
N ARG A 127 -6.93 10.39 -3.14
CA ARG A 127 -8.04 9.73 -2.43
C ARG A 127 -7.65 8.34 -1.94
N ILE A 128 -6.99 7.54 -2.77
CA ILE A 128 -6.47 6.23 -2.37
C ILE A 128 -5.52 6.37 -1.18
N ILE A 129 -4.56 7.29 -1.26
CA ILE A 129 -3.63 7.55 -0.15
C ILE A 129 -4.39 7.93 1.12
N SER A 130 -5.45 8.74 1.01
CA SER A 130 -6.23 9.18 2.16
C SER A 130 -6.95 8.02 2.83
N ILE A 131 -7.61 7.14 2.04
CA ILE A 131 -8.27 5.93 2.54
C ILE A 131 -7.27 5.03 3.26
N LEU A 132 -6.14 4.71 2.61
CA LEU A 132 -5.12 3.84 3.20
C LEU A 132 -4.51 4.43 4.47
N ILE A 133 -4.34 5.75 4.54
CA ILE A 133 -3.89 6.43 5.77
C ILE A 133 -4.93 6.26 6.89
N GLU A 134 -6.22 6.44 6.59
CA GLU A 134 -7.29 6.28 7.57
C GLU A 134 -7.36 4.84 8.09
N ASP A 135 -7.33 3.85 7.19
CA ASP A 135 -7.32 2.43 7.55
C ASP A 135 -6.10 2.06 8.38
N TYR A 136 -4.92 2.52 7.98
CA TYR A 136 -3.69 2.30 8.70
C TYR A 136 -3.72 2.97 10.07
N GLN A 137 -4.26 4.20 10.18
CA GLN A 137 -4.42 4.90 11.45
C GLN A 137 -5.39 4.19 12.37
N GLU A 138 -6.51 3.67 11.87
CA GLU A 138 -7.47 2.91 12.68
C GLU A 138 -6.82 1.61 13.17
N TYR A 139 -6.14 0.87 12.29
CA TYR A 139 -5.40 -0.32 12.66
C TYR A 139 -4.30 -0.03 13.70
N HIS A 140 -3.49 1.01 13.48
CA HIS A 140 -2.45 1.45 14.40
C HIS A 140 -2.98 1.97 15.71
N PHE A 141 -4.03 2.79 15.70
CA PHE A 141 -4.61 3.32 16.93
C PHE A 141 -5.10 2.18 17.82
N ASN A 142 -5.66 1.13 17.21
CA ASN A 142 -6.13 -0.06 17.92
C ASN A 142 -4.99 -1.02 18.32
N ASN A 143 -3.85 -1.02 17.61
CA ASN A 143 -2.78 -2.01 17.75
C ASN A 143 -1.35 -1.41 17.79
N TYR A 144 -1.18 -0.17 18.26
CA TYR A 144 0.07 0.60 18.13
C TYR A 144 1.28 -0.14 18.69
N GLN A 145 1.11 -0.75 19.85
CA GLN A 145 2.18 -1.53 20.47
C GLN A 145 2.51 -2.78 19.67
N ASP A 146 1.57 -3.37 18.94
CA ASP A 146 1.79 -4.61 18.18
C ASP A 146 2.50 -4.36 16.86
N PHE A 147 2.31 -3.20 16.21
CA PHE A 147 3.04 -2.87 14.98
C PHE A 147 4.52 -2.53 15.24
N GLU A 148 4.80 -1.59 16.14
CA GLU A 148 6.20 -1.26 16.44
C GLU A 148 6.92 -2.49 17.00
N HIS A 149 6.23 -3.26 17.85
CA HIS A 149 6.79 -4.48 18.41
C HIS A 149 6.97 -5.56 17.35
N SER A 150 6.09 -5.72 16.36
CA SER A 150 6.28 -6.70 15.28
C SER A 150 7.46 -6.35 14.38
N ILE A 151 7.69 -5.07 14.09
CA ILE A 151 8.88 -4.63 13.35
C ILE A 151 10.16 -4.88 14.15
N ILE A 152 10.15 -4.50 15.44
CA ILE A 152 11.28 -4.71 16.33
C ILE A 152 11.58 -6.21 16.48
N LEU A 153 10.55 -7.03 16.70
CA LEU A 153 10.68 -8.48 16.77
C LEU A 153 11.24 -9.03 15.46
N ASN A 154 10.68 -8.71 14.30
CA ASN A 154 11.20 -9.17 13.01
C ASN A 154 12.67 -8.76 12.78
N TYR A 155 13.10 -7.61 13.29
CA TYR A 155 14.50 -7.17 13.21
C TYR A 155 15.46 -7.91 14.17
N TYR A 156 14.98 -8.38 15.33
CA TYR A 156 15.80 -9.03 16.36
C TYR A 156 15.61 -10.56 16.45
N ASP A 157 14.51 -11.13 15.96
CA ASP A 157 14.19 -12.57 15.95
C ASP A 157 15.02 -13.36 14.90
N GLU A 158 15.96 -12.70 14.20
CA GLU A 158 16.95 -13.39 13.35
C GLU A 158 17.91 -14.33 14.12
N ASP A 159 17.86 -14.41 15.46
CA ASP A 159 18.84 -15.13 16.28
C ASP A 159 18.35 -16.41 17.03
N ASP A 160 17.16 -16.98 16.77
CA ASP A 160 16.70 -18.17 17.54
C ASP A 160 16.21 -19.40 16.75
N TYR A 161 16.76 -19.63 15.54
CA TYR A 161 16.65 -20.93 14.85
C TYR A 161 17.94 -21.75 14.91
N THR A 162 18.28 -22.23 16.10
CA THR A 162 19.07 -23.47 16.27
C THR A 162 18.30 -24.47 17.13
N TYR A 163 17.68 -25.47 16.49
CA TYR A 163 17.35 -26.76 17.10
C TYR A 163 17.59 -27.90 16.11
#